data_AF-A0A5W2Z5I8-F1
#
_entry.id   AF-A0A5W2Z5I8-F1
#
_cell.length_a   1.000
_cell.length_b   1.000
_cell.length_c   1.000
_cell.angle_alpha   90.00
_cell.angle_beta   90.00
_cell.angle_gamma   90.00
#
_symmetry.space_group_name_H-M   'P 1'
#
loop_
_entity.id
_entity.type
_entity.pdbx_description
1 polymer ?
#
loop_
_entity_poly.entity_id
_entity_poly.type
_entity_poly.pdbx_seq_one_letter_code
_entity_poly.pdbx_strand_id
1 'polypeptide(L)'
;AFVLPAIYSNQFAPPSDSVDGCVTEYPDGGWFEYEPATGRWHVRGIKSMVIEAADNITLKTGEFVVEADTTRINSEVVINGGVTQGGGAMSSNGVVMDKHGHTGVKSGGDTSGGPV
;
A
#
# COMPACT_ATOMS: atom_id res chain seq x y z
N ALA A 1 18.08 -35.15 28.66
CA ALA A 1 18.49 -33.76 28.96
C ALA A 1 17.78 -32.83 27.98
N PHE A 2 17.54 -31.58 28.35
CA PHE A 2 16.89 -30.56 27.51
C PHE A 2 17.76 -29.30 27.46
N VAL A 3 17.61 -28.49 26.40
CA VAL A 3 18.30 -27.20 26.24
C VAL A 3 17.26 -26.10 26.16
N LEU A 4 17.48 -24.98 26.85
CA LEU A 4 16.65 -23.77 26.81
C LEU A 4 17.50 -22.56 26.36
N PRO A 5 17.62 -22.31 25.03
CA PRO A 5 18.22 -21.09 24.50
C PRO A 5 17.23 -19.91 24.60
N ALA A 6 17.67 -18.65 24.58
CA ALA A 6 19.04 -18.13 24.66
C ALA A 6 19.07 -16.89 25.57
N ILE A 7 20.25 -16.53 26.08
CA ILE A 7 20.49 -15.28 26.80
C ILE A 7 21.36 -14.39 25.92
N TYR A 8 21.06 -13.09 25.85
CA TYR A 8 21.85 -12.12 25.11
C TYR A 8 23.33 -12.12 25.56
N SER A 9 24.22 -11.78 24.64
CA SER A 9 25.67 -11.76 24.87
C SER A 9 26.33 -10.62 24.09
N ASN A 10 27.62 -10.38 24.33
CA ASN A 10 28.38 -9.41 23.54
C ASN A 10 28.44 -9.77 22.05
N GLN A 11 28.30 -11.05 21.70
CA GLN A 11 28.24 -11.50 20.30
C GLN A 11 26.83 -11.34 19.71
N PHE A 12 25.79 -11.46 20.55
CA PHE A 12 24.38 -11.38 20.16
C PHE A 12 23.64 -10.47 21.15
N ALA A 13 23.80 -9.16 20.95
CA ALA A 13 23.16 -8.12 21.74
C ALA A 13 21.63 -8.12 21.52
N PRO A 14 20.83 -7.51 22.42
CA PRO A 14 19.43 -7.26 22.13
C PRO A 14 19.27 -6.42 20.85
N PRO A 15 18.22 -6.65 20.05
CA PRO A 15 18.00 -5.92 18.80
C PRO A 15 17.52 -4.48 19.04
N SER A 16 17.18 -4.10 20.28
CA SER A 16 16.70 -2.77 20.63
C SER A 16 17.00 -2.46 22.10
N ASP A 17 17.23 -1.17 22.36
CA ASP A 17 17.33 -0.61 23.72
C ASP A 17 15.99 -0.07 24.25
N SER A 18 14.89 -0.25 23.50
CA SER A 18 13.56 0.17 23.96
C SER A 18 13.15 -0.61 25.20
N VAL A 19 12.65 0.12 26.21
CA VAL A 19 12.19 -0.46 27.47
C VAL A 19 10.87 -1.21 27.27
N ASP A 20 9.97 -0.66 26.43
CA ASP A 20 8.60 -1.17 26.24
C ASP A 20 8.37 -1.75 24.84
N GLY A 21 9.33 -1.57 23.93
CA GLY A 21 9.22 -2.02 22.55
C GLY A 21 9.35 -3.53 22.40
N CYS A 22 8.65 -4.09 21.42
CA CYS A 22 8.78 -5.49 21.02
C CYS A 22 9.43 -5.54 19.64
N VAL A 23 10.62 -6.13 19.56
CA VAL A 23 11.42 -6.19 18.32
C VAL A 23 11.83 -7.61 17.99
N THR A 24 11.63 -8.01 16.74
CA THR A 24 12.21 -9.22 16.15
C THR A 24 13.06 -8.83 14.93
N GLU A 25 14.36 -9.12 15.02
CA GLU A 25 15.34 -8.95 13.94
C GLU A 25 15.71 -10.33 13.36
N TYR A 26 15.76 -10.42 12.04
CA TYR A 26 16.14 -11.62 11.30
C TYR A 26 17.53 -11.46 10.67
N PRO A 27 18.31 -12.55 10.50
CA PRO A 27 19.68 -12.48 9.96
C PRO A 27 19.82 -11.91 8.55
N ASP A 28 18.73 -11.90 7.76
CA ASP A 28 18.69 -11.30 6.42
C ASP A 28 18.30 -9.81 6.44
N GLY A 29 18.15 -9.22 7.62
CA GLY A 29 17.77 -7.82 7.83
C GLY A 29 16.26 -7.60 7.97
N GLY A 30 15.43 -8.66 7.91
CA GLY A 30 14.01 -8.55 8.20
C GLY A 30 13.76 -8.02 9.62
N TRP A 31 12.76 -7.16 9.78
CA TRP A 31 12.53 -6.45 11.04
C TRP A 31 11.05 -6.21 11.29
N PHE A 32 10.61 -6.56 12.51
CA PHE A 32 9.25 -6.33 13.00
C PHE A 32 9.34 -5.67 14.37
N GLU A 33 8.75 -4.49 14.51
CA GLU A 33 8.83 -3.68 15.73
C GLU A 33 7.48 -3.07 16.06
N TYR A 34 7.08 -3.15 17.32
CA TYR A 34 6.06 -2.27 17.88
C TYR A 34 6.66 -1.41 18.99
N GLU A 35 6.51 -0.09 18.89
CA GLU A 35 7.01 0.89 19.86
C GLU A 35 5.86 1.66 20.51
N PRO A 36 5.50 1.34 21.78
CA PRO A 36 4.39 1.98 22.48
C PRO A 36 4.52 3.51 22.64
N ALA A 37 5.73 4.05 22.80
CA ALA A 37 5.94 5.48 22.98
C ALA A 37 5.48 6.31 21.76
N THR A 38 5.48 5.69 20.57
CA THR A 38 5.03 6.32 19.31
C THR A 38 3.76 5.68 18.75
N GLY A 39 3.32 4.54 19.30
CA GLY A 39 2.26 3.70 18.75
C GLY A 39 2.60 3.09 17.39
N ARG A 40 3.89 3.09 16.98
CA ARG A 40 4.30 2.69 15.63
C ARG A 40 4.52 1.19 15.55
N TRP A 41 3.83 0.57 14.61
CA TRP A 41 4.19 -0.76 14.11
C TRP A 41 5.03 -0.60 12.83
N HIS A 42 6.25 -1.12 12.83
CA HIS A 42 7.21 -0.97 11.74
C HIS A 42 7.67 -2.33 11.22
N VAL A 43 7.41 -2.57 9.94
CA VAL A 43 7.90 -3.75 9.21
C VAL A 43 8.82 -3.26 8.10
N ARG A 44 10.08 -3.73 8.10
CA ARG A 44 11.10 -3.30 7.11
C ARG A 44 12.06 -4.44 6.78
N GLY A 45 12.87 -4.25 5.73
CA GLY A 45 13.89 -5.20 5.31
C GLY A 45 13.34 -6.50 4.70
N ILE A 46 12.03 -6.58 4.45
CA ILE A 46 11.38 -7.74 3.84
C ILE A 46 11.37 -7.64 2.32
N LYS A 47 11.39 -8.78 1.63
CA LYS A 47 11.24 -8.86 0.17
C LYS A 47 9.78 -8.94 -0.30
N SER A 48 8.90 -9.50 0.54
CA SER A 48 7.49 -9.73 0.20
C SER A 48 6.65 -9.82 1.47
N MET A 49 5.39 -9.40 1.39
CA MET A 49 4.36 -9.57 2.40
C MET A 49 3.11 -10.16 1.73
N VAL A 50 2.55 -11.21 2.33
CA VAL A 50 1.29 -11.82 1.90
C VAL A 50 0.36 -11.85 3.12
N ILE A 51 -0.85 -11.34 2.96
CA ILE A 51 -1.89 -11.36 3.99
C ILE A 51 -3.07 -12.13 3.41
N GLU A 52 -3.32 -13.32 3.95
CA GLU A 52 -4.46 -14.16 3.59
C GLU A 52 -5.49 -14.12 4.73
N ALA A 53 -6.71 -13.72 4.41
CA ALA A 53 -7.83 -13.73 5.34
C ALA A 53 -9.03 -14.40 4.64
N ALA A 54 -9.73 -15.29 5.35
CA ALA A 54 -10.85 -16.04 4.79
C ALA A 54 -12.08 -15.17 4.51
N ASP A 55 -12.32 -14.17 5.36
CA ASP A 55 -13.54 -13.36 5.31
C ASP A 55 -13.27 -11.93 4.79
N ASN A 56 -12.42 -11.15 5.48
CA ASN A 56 -12.15 -9.76 5.11
C ASN A 56 -10.79 -9.26 5.62
N ILE A 57 -10.30 -8.20 4.98
CA ILE A 57 -9.22 -7.33 5.48
C ILE A 57 -9.76 -5.90 5.46
N THR A 58 -9.65 -5.18 6.58
CA THR A 58 -10.06 -3.77 6.69
C THR A 58 -8.86 -2.91 7.12
N LEU A 59 -8.53 -1.89 6.33
CA LEU A 59 -7.53 -0.88 6.66
C LEU A 59 -8.24 0.43 7.03
N LYS A 60 -8.33 0.73 8.33
CA LYS A 60 -9.00 1.93 8.84
C LYS A 60 -7.97 2.91 9.40
N THR A 61 -7.78 4.02 8.70
CA THR A 61 -6.76 5.05 9.01
C THR A 61 -7.28 6.42 8.57
N GLY A 62 -6.69 7.50 9.11
CA GLY A 62 -6.96 8.87 8.67
C GLY A 62 -6.38 9.16 7.28
N GLU A 63 -5.27 8.52 6.94
CA GLU A 63 -4.62 8.62 5.64
C GLU A 63 -4.06 7.24 5.24
N PHE A 64 -4.30 6.85 3.98
CA PHE A 64 -3.75 5.63 3.39
C PHE A 64 -2.89 6.01 2.19
N VAL A 65 -1.58 5.77 2.30
CA VAL A 65 -0.59 6.09 1.26
C VAL A 65 -0.04 4.79 0.67
N VAL A 66 0.02 4.70 -0.65
CA VAL A 66 0.62 3.58 -1.39
C VAL A 66 1.67 4.14 -2.34
N GLU A 67 2.93 3.78 -2.08
CA GLU A 67 4.06 4.11 -2.94
C GLU A 67 4.55 2.84 -3.64
N ALA A 68 4.25 2.73 -4.94
CA ALA A 68 4.63 1.59 -5.76
C ALA A 68 4.68 1.98 -7.25
N ASP A 69 5.57 1.33 -8.02
CA ASP A 69 5.63 1.50 -9.47
C ASP A 69 4.35 0.98 -10.16
N THR A 70 3.70 -0.03 -9.58
CA THR A 70 2.47 -0.61 -10.12
C THR A 70 1.58 -1.13 -9.00
N THR A 71 0.31 -0.72 -9.04
CA THR A 71 -0.76 -1.23 -8.17
C THR A 71 -1.78 -1.99 -9.02
N ARG A 72 -2.08 -3.24 -8.65
CA ARG A 72 -3.09 -4.07 -9.33
C ARG A 72 -4.23 -4.40 -8.38
N ILE A 73 -5.45 -4.05 -8.77
CA ILE A 73 -6.69 -4.42 -8.08
C ILE A 73 -7.51 -5.29 -9.03
N ASN A 74 -7.78 -6.53 -8.63
CA ASN A 74 -8.54 -7.49 -9.44
C ASN A 74 -10.04 -7.49 -9.11
N SER A 75 -10.43 -6.89 -7.98
CA SER A 75 -11.81 -6.83 -7.53
C SER A 75 -12.53 -5.62 -8.12
N GLU A 76 -13.86 -5.62 -8.00
CA GLU A 76 -14.64 -4.39 -8.12
C GLU A 76 -14.16 -3.33 -7.11
N VAL A 77 -14.20 -2.06 -7.51
CA VAL A 77 -13.72 -0.94 -6.69
C VAL A 77 -14.82 0.12 -6.59
N VAL A 78 -15.17 0.50 -5.37
CA VAL A 78 -16.07 1.63 -5.10
C VAL A 78 -15.24 2.77 -4.49
N ILE A 79 -15.27 3.93 -5.15
CA ILE A 79 -14.62 5.16 -4.67
C ILE A 79 -15.71 6.19 -4.42
N ASN A 80 -15.98 6.48 -3.15
CA ASN A 80 -17.00 7.47 -2.76
C ASN A 80 -16.44 8.91 -2.82
N GLY A 81 -15.12 9.07 -2.79
CA GLY A 81 -14.45 10.38 -2.89
C GLY A 81 -14.11 10.76 -4.33
N GLY A 82 -13.46 11.92 -4.49
CA GLY A 82 -12.89 12.33 -5.76
C GLY A 82 -11.66 11.50 -6.14
N VAL A 83 -11.43 11.35 -7.45
CA VAL A 83 -10.21 10.76 -8.00
C VAL A 83 -9.46 11.84 -8.77
N THR A 84 -8.23 12.12 -8.35
CA THR A 84 -7.28 12.92 -9.13
C THR A 84 -6.26 11.98 -9.74
N GLN A 85 -6.18 11.95 -11.06
CA GLN A 85 -5.28 11.10 -11.83
C GLN A 85 -4.37 11.98 -12.69
N GLY A 86 -3.10 11.60 -12.80
CA GLY A 86 -2.09 12.32 -13.55
C GLY A 86 -0.92 11.43 -13.94
N GLY A 87 0.06 11.99 -14.65
CA GLY A 87 1.26 11.24 -15.08
C GLY A 87 1.05 10.26 -16.24
N GLY A 88 -0.18 10.12 -16.76
CA GLY A 88 -0.50 9.21 -17.85
C GLY A 88 -1.98 9.24 -18.25
N ALA A 89 -2.40 8.33 -19.11
CA ALA A 89 -3.79 8.20 -19.57
C ALA A 89 -4.65 7.39 -18.58
N MET A 90 -5.88 7.84 -18.32
CA MET A 90 -6.92 7.00 -17.69
C MET A 90 -7.65 6.24 -18.79
N SER A 91 -7.35 4.94 -18.94
CA SER A 91 -7.97 4.09 -19.94
C SER A 91 -8.89 3.05 -19.32
N SER A 92 -10.06 2.84 -19.91
CA SER A 92 -11.00 1.78 -19.55
C SER A 92 -11.56 1.13 -20.81
N ASN A 93 -11.39 -0.19 -20.96
CA ASN A 93 -11.91 -0.95 -22.09
C ASN A 93 -11.58 -0.35 -23.48
N GLY A 94 -10.35 0.16 -23.64
CA GLY A 94 -9.87 0.77 -24.89
C GLY A 94 -10.27 2.24 -25.10
N VAL A 95 -11.04 2.83 -24.20
CA VAL A 95 -11.36 4.26 -24.21
C VAL A 95 -10.40 5.01 -23.28
N VAL A 96 -9.74 6.04 -23.79
CA VAL A 96 -8.90 6.95 -23.00
C VAL A 96 -9.74 8.17 -22.62
N MET A 97 -10.00 8.33 -21.33
CA MET A 97 -11.00 9.27 -20.80
C MET A 97 -10.73 10.72 -21.24
N ASP A 98 -9.49 11.18 -21.16
CA ASP A 98 -9.10 12.55 -21.51
C ASP A 98 -9.00 12.81 -23.03
N LYS A 99 -9.12 11.76 -23.85
CA LYS A 99 -9.01 11.84 -25.32
C LYS A 99 -10.19 11.19 -26.05
N HIS A 100 -11.25 10.81 -25.33
CA HIS A 100 -12.37 10.13 -25.96
C HIS A 100 -13.13 11.08 -26.88
N GLY A 101 -13.73 10.50 -27.92
CA GLY A 101 -14.54 11.24 -28.88
C GLY A 101 -15.70 10.39 -29.36
N HIS A 102 -16.63 11.02 -30.08
CA HIS A 102 -17.84 10.39 -30.59
C HIS A 102 -17.82 10.33 -32.11
N THR A 103 -18.19 9.19 -32.68
CA THR A 103 -18.39 9.02 -34.13
C THR A 103 -19.89 9.00 -34.46
N GLY A 104 -20.26 9.16 -35.74
CA GLY A 104 -21.67 9.07 -36.17
C GLY A 104 -22.53 10.31 -35.87
N VAL A 105 -21.92 11.40 -35.40
CA VAL A 105 -22.58 12.70 -35.21
C VAL A 105 -22.28 13.63 -36.40
N LYS A 106 -23.21 14.53 -36.76
CA LYS A 106 -22.96 15.56 -37.78
C LYS A 106 -21.86 16.50 -37.30
N SER A 107 -20.80 16.67 -38.08
CA SER A 107 -19.76 17.65 -37.79
C SER A 107 -20.32 19.07 -37.91
N GLY A 108 -20.18 19.87 -36.84
CA GLY A 108 -20.42 21.31 -36.85
C GLY A 108 -19.11 22.09 -36.80
N GLY A 109 -19.15 23.39 -37.10
CA GLY A 109 -18.00 24.30 -36.94
C GLY A 109 -17.88 24.88 -35.52
N ASP A 110 -18.92 24.72 -34.70
CA ASP A 110 -18.99 25.26 -33.35
C ASP A 110 -18.45 24.26 -32.32
N THR A 111 -17.78 24.78 -31.28
CA THR A 111 -17.39 24.01 -30.11
C THR A 111 -18.59 23.87 -29.19
N SER A 112 -18.97 22.64 -28.82
CA SER A 112 -19.96 22.44 -27.77
C SER A 112 -19.47 23.03 -26.45
N GLY A 113 -20.37 23.46 -25.58
CA GLY A 113 -20.01 23.82 -24.21
C GLY A 113 -19.23 22.70 -23.52
N GLY A 114 -18.50 23.04 -22.45
CA GLY A 114 -17.81 22.04 -21.63
C GLY A 114 -18.79 21.06 -20.97
N PRO A 115 -18.31 19.91 -20.48
CA PRO A 115 -19.10 19.04 -19.62
C PRO A 115 -19.69 19.85 -18.46
N VAL A 116 -20.99 19.71 -18.22
CA VAL A 116 -21.68 20.24 -17.02
C VAL A 116 -21.83 19.15 -15.97
#